data_AF-A0A2Z6AXF4-F1
#
_entry.id   AF-A0A2Z6AXF4-F1
#
_cell.length_a   1.000
_cell.length_b   1.000
_cell.length_c   1.000
_cell.angle_alpha   90.00
_cell.angle_beta   90.00
_cell.angle_gamma   90.00
#
_symmetry.space_group_name_H-M   'P 1'
#
loop_
_entity.id
_entity.type
_entity.pdbx_description
1 polymer ?
#
loop_
_entity_poly.entity_id
_entity_poly.type
_entity_poly.pdbx_seq_one_letter_code
_entity_poly.pdbx_strand_id
1 'polypeptide(L)'
;MTWLTAILRIGFGLVFMAAGVSKIIHPVDFSQVIYNYQMVPDLLVNPMAIILPWVEVVCGAALVTNCFARGASFILSFLLLIFLGALWFNISRGLDVGCGCFTADPQAKGNLMHSAIRDTILFSVGLIVLWRAFVDAASQQASARFWRELKAPPVSRKKSNDLLDYVPPEPTIRNGTLVVGMAAQSAQPDIGSDIISPVPLPGDDGVDDSNAEGTPQDKPVEGT
;
A
#
# COMPACT_ATOMS: atom_id res chain seq x y z
N MET A 1 -18.54 -1.93 -3.30
CA MET A 1 -17.45 -1.75 -4.28
C MET A 1 -16.08 -2.20 -3.74
N THR A 2 -15.73 -1.90 -2.49
CA THR A 2 -14.44 -2.27 -1.86
C THR A 2 -14.20 -3.79 -1.70
N TRP A 3 -15.22 -4.57 -1.35
CA TRP A 3 -15.10 -6.03 -1.22
C TRP A 3 -14.67 -6.72 -2.52
N LEU A 4 -15.22 -6.30 -3.67
CA LEU A 4 -14.84 -6.83 -4.98
C LEU A 4 -13.35 -6.58 -5.26
N THR A 5 -12.86 -5.37 -4.98
CA THR A 5 -11.45 -5.02 -5.19
C THR A 5 -10.52 -5.83 -4.28
N ALA A 6 -10.92 -6.08 -3.04
CA ALA A 6 -10.15 -6.92 -2.12
C ALA A 6 -10.06 -8.36 -2.63
N ILE A 7 -11.16 -8.94 -3.12
CA ILE A 7 -11.21 -10.28 -3.69
C ILE A 7 -10.33 -10.37 -4.94
N LEU A 8 -10.47 -9.43 -5.88
CA LEU A 8 -9.67 -9.41 -7.11
C LEU A 8 -8.17 -9.31 -6.79
N ARG A 9 -7.80 -8.45 -5.84
CA ARG A 9 -6.42 -8.27 -5.40
C ARG A 9 -5.85 -9.54 -4.75
N ILE A 10 -6.60 -10.15 -3.82
CA ILE A 10 -6.16 -11.39 -3.15
C ILE A 10 -6.06 -12.52 -4.17
N GLY A 11 -7.06 -12.67 -5.04
CA GLY A 11 -7.05 -13.67 -6.12
C GLY A 11 -5.87 -13.48 -7.07
N PHE A 12 -5.62 -12.25 -7.52
CA PHE A 12 -4.48 -11.92 -8.38
C PHE A 12 -3.14 -12.25 -7.67
N GLY A 13 -2.99 -11.87 -6.41
CA GLY A 13 -1.80 -12.20 -5.62
C GLY A 13 -1.59 -13.72 -5.45
N LEU A 14 -2.65 -14.47 -5.13
CA LEU A 14 -2.59 -15.93 -4.97
C LEU A 14 -2.22 -16.65 -6.27
N VAL A 15 -2.75 -16.19 -7.40
CA VAL A 15 -2.42 -16.73 -8.73
C VAL A 15 -0.93 -16.60 -9.02
N PHE A 16 -0.35 -15.41 -8.80
CA PHE A 16 1.08 -15.19 -8.98
C PHE A 16 1.94 -15.95 -7.96
N MET A 17 1.46 -16.09 -6.73
CA MET A 17 2.17 -16.86 -5.71
C MET A 17 2.22 -18.35 -6.08
N ALA A 18 1.11 -18.92 -6.55
CA ALA A 18 1.06 -20.30 -7.02
C ALA A 18 1.94 -20.51 -8.28
N ALA A 19 1.91 -19.56 -9.22
CA ALA A 19 2.75 -19.56 -10.41
C ALA A 19 4.24 -19.45 -10.10
N GLY A 20 4.63 -18.59 -9.15
CA GLY A 20 6.02 -18.45 -8.75
C GLY A 20 6.52 -19.68 -8.01
N VAL A 21 5.72 -20.25 -7.11
CA VAL A 21 6.09 -21.48 -6.38
C VAL A 21 6.31 -22.64 -7.34
N SER A 22 5.45 -22.84 -8.35
CA SER A 22 5.66 -23.92 -9.32
C SER A 22 6.96 -23.78 -10.12
N LYS A 23 7.38 -22.54 -10.44
CA LYS A 23 8.66 -22.25 -11.08
C LYS A 23 9.86 -22.44 -10.16
N ILE A 24 9.72 -22.19 -8.85
CA ILE A 24 10.77 -22.43 -7.84
C ILE A 24 11.04 -23.92 -7.65
N ILE A 25 10.00 -24.76 -7.74
CA ILE A 25 10.16 -26.22 -7.61
C ILE A 25 10.92 -26.80 -8.82
N HIS A 26 10.67 -26.25 -10.01
CA HIS A 26 11.27 -26.73 -11.28
C HIS A 26 12.02 -25.61 -12.03
N PRO A 27 13.15 -25.11 -11.48
CA PRO A 27 13.87 -23.98 -12.07
C PRO A 27 14.58 -24.35 -13.38
N VAL A 28 14.98 -25.63 -13.54
CA VAL A 28 15.61 -26.14 -14.76
C VAL A 28 14.63 -26.09 -15.93
N ASP A 29 13.41 -26.58 -15.72
CA ASP A 29 12.38 -26.61 -16.76
C ASP A 29 11.96 -25.18 -17.13
N PHE A 30 11.83 -24.29 -16.14
CA PHE A 30 11.55 -22.87 -16.39
C PHE A 30 12.68 -22.15 -17.15
N SER A 31 13.95 -22.51 -16.89
CA SER A 31 15.08 -21.96 -17.66
C SER A 31 15.04 -22.39 -19.13
N GLN A 32 14.62 -23.62 -19.43
CA GLN A 32 14.42 -24.09 -20.80
C GLN A 32 13.25 -23.36 -21.46
N VAL A 33 12.17 -23.11 -20.72
CA VAL A 33 11.07 -22.27 -21.21
C VAL A 33 11.61 -20.90 -21.62
N ILE A 34 12.34 -20.19 -20.77
CA ILE A 34 12.93 -18.87 -21.09
C ILE A 34 13.90 -18.94 -22.28
N TYR A 35 14.75 -19.97 -22.33
CA TYR A 35 15.68 -20.19 -23.44
C TYR A 35 14.95 -20.32 -24.78
N ASN A 36 13.82 -21.04 -24.80
CA ASN A 36 13.00 -21.23 -25.99
C ASN A 36 12.35 -19.93 -26.51
N TYR A 37 12.26 -18.87 -25.69
CA TYR A 37 11.82 -17.55 -26.19
C TYR A 37 12.83 -16.90 -27.13
N GLN A 38 14.13 -17.28 -27.08
CA GLN A 38 15.20 -16.73 -27.92
C GLN A 38 15.28 -15.19 -27.95
N MET A 39 14.90 -14.53 -26.85
CA MET A 39 14.92 -13.05 -26.73
C MET A 39 16.08 -12.52 -25.92
N VAL A 40 16.55 -13.30 -24.96
CA VAL A 40 17.62 -12.95 -24.03
C VAL A 40 18.84 -13.82 -24.30
N PRO A 41 20.06 -13.30 -24.11
CA PRO A 41 21.27 -14.08 -24.28
C PRO A 41 21.39 -15.16 -23.20
N ASP A 42 22.04 -16.28 -23.54
CA ASP A 42 22.14 -17.48 -22.70
C ASP A 42 22.66 -17.20 -21.27
N LEU A 43 23.55 -16.21 -21.14
CA LEU A 43 24.11 -15.80 -19.84
C LEU A 43 23.03 -15.26 -18.88
N LEU A 44 21.96 -14.64 -19.40
CA LEU A 44 20.88 -14.07 -18.60
C LEU A 44 19.73 -15.05 -18.33
N VAL A 45 19.66 -16.19 -19.02
CA VAL A 45 18.56 -17.15 -18.87
C VAL A 45 18.50 -17.73 -17.46
N ASN A 46 19.63 -18.22 -16.95
CA ASN A 46 19.72 -18.81 -15.60
C ASN A 46 19.39 -17.81 -14.47
N PRO A 47 19.99 -16.59 -14.42
CA PRO A 47 19.63 -15.64 -13.37
C PRO A 47 18.17 -15.19 -13.46
N MET A 48 17.62 -15.00 -14.67
CA MET A 48 16.19 -14.70 -14.84
C MET A 48 15.31 -15.83 -14.29
N ALA A 49 15.63 -17.09 -14.59
CA ALA A 49 14.88 -18.25 -14.13
C ALA A 49 14.83 -18.37 -12.59
N ILE A 50 15.86 -17.88 -11.90
CA ILE A 50 15.91 -17.88 -10.43
C ILE A 50 15.22 -16.64 -9.87
N ILE A 51 15.54 -15.44 -10.37
CA ILE A 51 15.09 -14.18 -9.75
C ILE A 51 13.60 -13.93 -9.99
N LEU A 52 13.10 -14.21 -11.20
CA LEU A 52 11.72 -13.89 -11.58
C LEU A 52 10.68 -14.59 -10.68
N PRO A 53 10.78 -15.90 -10.40
CA PRO A 53 9.82 -16.56 -9.50
C PRO A 53 9.82 -16.00 -8.08
N TRP A 54 10.98 -15.61 -7.54
CA TRP A 54 11.04 -14.96 -6.22
C TRP A 54 10.32 -13.61 -6.21
N VAL A 55 10.48 -12.81 -7.27
CA VAL A 55 9.75 -11.54 -7.42
C VAL A 55 8.24 -11.78 -7.47
N GLU A 56 7.79 -12.79 -8.22
CA GLU A 56 6.37 -13.15 -8.31
C GLU A 56 5.78 -13.55 -6.94
N VAL A 57 6.48 -14.41 -6.19
CA VAL A 57 6.03 -14.88 -4.87
C VAL A 57 6.02 -13.74 -3.85
N VAL A 58 7.09 -12.94 -3.77
CA VAL A 58 7.17 -11.83 -2.81
C VAL A 58 6.12 -10.77 -3.11
N CYS A 59 5.94 -10.38 -4.38
CA CYS A 59 4.92 -9.42 -4.76
C CYS A 59 3.50 -10.00 -4.59
N GLY A 60 3.30 -11.28 -4.88
CA GLY A 60 2.04 -11.98 -4.63
C GLY A 60 1.66 -11.98 -3.15
N ALA A 61 2.60 -12.31 -2.27
CA ALA A 61 2.42 -12.28 -0.81
C ALA A 61 2.17 -10.85 -0.30
N ALA A 62 2.87 -9.85 -0.84
CA ALA A 62 2.66 -8.44 -0.55
C ALA A 62 1.23 -7.99 -0.95
N LEU A 63 0.73 -8.45 -2.10
CA LEU A 63 -0.66 -8.22 -2.52
C LEU A 63 -1.67 -8.89 -1.59
N VAL A 64 -1.42 -10.11 -1.11
CA VAL A 64 -2.36 -10.80 -0.20
C VAL A 64 -2.41 -10.06 1.14
N THR A 65 -1.25 -9.76 1.73
CA THR A 65 -1.10 -9.10 3.04
C THR A 65 -1.44 -7.61 3.03
N ASN A 66 -1.61 -7.00 1.85
CA ASN A 66 -1.78 -5.55 1.70
C ASN A 66 -0.57 -4.71 2.12
N CYS A 67 0.61 -5.33 2.19
CA CYS A 67 1.85 -4.64 2.38
C CYS A 67 2.34 -4.15 1.01
N PHE A 68 2.52 -2.84 0.81
CA PHE A 68 2.96 -2.26 -0.49
C PHE A 68 2.13 -2.68 -1.71
N ALA A 69 0.81 -2.82 -1.55
CA ALA A 69 -0.08 -3.29 -2.62
C ALA A 69 0.06 -2.53 -3.95
N ARG A 70 0.34 -1.22 -3.92
CA ARG A 70 0.59 -0.40 -5.13
C ARG A 70 1.85 -0.82 -5.88
N GLY A 71 2.95 -0.98 -5.16
CA GLY A 71 4.24 -1.32 -5.76
C GLY A 71 4.21 -2.75 -6.28
N ALA A 72 3.67 -3.67 -5.48
CA ALA A 72 3.56 -5.07 -5.87
C ALA A 72 2.59 -5.27 -7.05
N SER A 73 1.47 -4.54 -7.14
CA SER A 73 0.56 -4.65 -8.29
C SER A 73 1.21 -4.10 -9.55
N PHE A 74 1.95 -2.98 -9.44
CA PHE A 74 2.70 -2.42 -10.55
C PHE A 74 3.75 -3.41 -11.08
N ILE A 75 4.56 -4.00 -10.19
CA ILE A 75 5.60 -4.96 -10.57
C ILE A 75 4.99 -6.19 -11.24
N LEU A 76 3.94 -6.78 -10.66
CA LEU A 76 3.29 -7.97 -11.24
C LEU A 76 2.62 -7.67 -12.59
N SER A 77 1.94 -6.52 -12.71
CA SER A 77 1.32 -6.11 -13.98
C SER A 77 2.36 -5.83 -15.06
N PHE A 78 3.48 -5.19 -14.70
CA PHE A 78 4.58 -4.93 -15.63
C PHE A 78 5.27 -6.22 -16.07
N LEU A 79 5.52 -7.14 -15.13
CA LEU A 79 6.09 -8.45 -15.44
C LEU A 79 5.18 -9.24 -16.38
N LEU A 80 3.87 -9.25 -16.10
CA LEU A 80 2.89 -9.92 -16.94
C LEU A 80 2.82 -9.30 -18.34
N LEU A 81 2.96 -7.98 -18.46
CA LEU A 81 3.03 -7.30 -19.75
C LEU A 81 4.24 -7.74 -20.57
N ILE A 82 5.41 -7.87 -19.94
CA ILE A 82 6.63 -8.37 -20.61
C ILE A 82 6.41 -9.78 -21.13
N PHE A 83 5.92 -10.70 -20.29
CA PHE A 83 5.65 -12.08 -20.70
C PHE A 83 4.58 -12.17 -21.80
N LEU A 84 3.52 -11.35 -21.71
CA LEU A 84 2.48 -11.28 -22.72
C LEU A 84 3.04 -10.77 -24.06
N GLY A 85 3.88 -9.73 -24.04
CA GLY A 85 4.56 -9.23 -25.23
C GLY A 85 5.51 -10.26 -25.84
N ALA A 86 6.26 -10.96 -24.98
CA ALA A 86 7.15 -12.04 -25.39
C ALA A 86 6.37 -13.19 -26.05
N LEU A 87 5.24 -13.58 -25.48
CA LEU A 87 4.35 -14.59 -26.05
C LEU A 87 3.81 -14.17 -27.43
N TRP A 88 3.26 -12.95 -27.53
CA TRP A 88 2.74 -12.43 -28.81
C TRP A 88 3.80 -12.37 -29.90
N PHE A 89 5.03 -12.02 -29.54
CA PHE A 89 6.14 -12.00 -30.48
C PHE A 89 6.53 -13.41 -30.93
N ASN A 90 6.52 -14.41 -30.05
CA ASN A 90 6.73 -15.81 -30.46
C ASN A 90 5.61 -16.36 -31.34
N ILE A 91 4.35 -16.00 -31.03
CA ILE A 91 3.19 -16.31 -31.89
C ILE A 91 3.41 -15.76 -33.30
N SER A 92 3.90 -14.53 -33.43
CA SER A 92 4.17 -13.91 -34.74
C SER A 92 5.26 -14.64 -35.55
N ARG A 93 6.17 -15.35 -34.88
CA ARG A 93 7.21 -16.18 -35.50
C ARG A 93 6.76 -17.62 -35.78
N GLY A 94 5.56 -17.99 -35.35
CA GLY A 94 5.05 -19.36 -35.45
C GLY A 94 5.73 -20.36 -34.52
N LEU A 95 6.40 -19.88 -33.45
CA LEU A 95 7.00 -20.74 -32.43
C LEU A 95 5.94 -21.12 -31.39
N ASP A 96 5.64 -22.41 -31.27
CA ASP A 96 4.70 -22.96 -30.29
C ASP A 96 5.39 -23.12 -28.92
N VAL A 97 5.66 -21.99 -28.28
CA VAL A 97 6.23 -21.94 -26.93
C VAL A 97 5.12 -21.66 -25.93
N GLY A 98 4.98 -22.53 -24.92
CA GLY A 98 4.07 -22.28 -23.82
C GLY A 98 4.38 -20.96 -23.10
N CYS A 99 3.34 -20.25 -22.65
CA CYS A 99 3.45 -18.97 -21.94
C CYS A 99 4.43 -18.98 -20.73
N GLY A 100 4.69 -20.15 -20.13
CA GLY A 100 5.58 -20.25 -18.97
C GLY A 100 5.02 -19.66 -17.66
N CYS A 101 3.92 -18.90 -17.71
CA CYS A 101 3.32 -18.30 -16.51
C CYS A 101 2.68 -19.33 -15.56
N PHE A 102 2.20 -20.48 -16.05
CA PHE A 102 1.49 -21.50 -15.24
C PHE A 102 2.03 -22.91 -15.38
N THR A 103 2.97 -23.12 -16.29
CA THR A 103 3.61 -24.41 -16.52
C THR A 103 5.10 -24.20 -16.57
N ALA A 104 5.84 -25.02 -15.81
CA ALA A 104 7.28 -25.12 -15.96
C ALA A 104 7.65 -26.06 -17.12
N ASP A 105 6.72 -26.88 -17.62
CA ASP A 105 6.96 -27.88 -18.65
C ASP A 105 7.23 -27.24 -20.03
N PRO A 106 8.45 -27.39 -20.59
CA PRO A 106 8.83 -26.83 -21.89
C PRO A 106 8.19 -27.58 -23.08
N GLN A 107 7.65 -28.79 -22.88
CA GLN A 107 7.01 -29.60 -23.91
C GLN A 107 5.47 -29.52 -23.89
N ALA A 108 4.91 -28.71 -22.99
CA ALA A 108 3.47 -28.51 -22.89
C ALA A 108 2.91 -27.82 -24.14
N LYS A 109 2.53 -28.62 -25.14
CA LYS A 109 1.74 -28.21 -26.32
C LYS A 109 0.30 -27.95 -25.89
N GLY A 110 0.07 -26.80 -25.27
CA GLY A 110 -1.27 -26.31 -24.96
C GLY A 110 -1.75 -25.38 -26.07
N ASN A 111 -3.06 -25.37 -26.36
CA ASN A 111 -3.68 -24.44 -27.31
C ASN A 111 -3.14 -23.01 -27.08
N LEU A 112 -2.28 -22.54 -27.99
CA LEU A 112 -1.59 -21.24 -27.89
C LEU A 112 -2.59 -20.09 -27.66
N MET A 113 -3.76 -20.19 -28.31
CA MET A 113 -4.88 -19.28 -28.14
C MET A 113 -5.44 -19.27 -26.72
N HIS A 114 -5.56 -20.44 -26.07
CA HIS A 114 -6.05 -20.53 -24.69
C HIS A 114 -5.07 -19.87 -23.71
N SER A 115 -3.76 -20.09 -23.89
CA SER A 115 -2.74 -19.42 -23.09
C SER A 115 -2.82 -17.90 -23.27
N ALA A 116 -2.84 -17.41 -24.51
CA ALA A 116 -2.92 -15.98 -24.80
C ALA A 116 -4.20 -15.33 -24.21
N ILE A 117 -5.35 -15.99 -24.31
CA ILE A 117 -6.61 -15.50 -23.73
C ILE A 117 -6.51 -15.40 -22.21
N ARG A 118 -6.05 -16.47 -21.54
CA ARG A 118 -5.87 -16.48 -20.08
C ARG A 118 -4.98 -15.34 -19.62
N ASP A 119 -3.84 -15.14 -20.28
CA ASP A 119 -2.88 -14.12 -19.88
C ASP A 119 -3.40 -12.71 -20.16
N THR A 120 -4.18 -12.52 -21.22
CA THR A 120 -4.88 -11.26 -21.52
C THR A 120 -5.94 -10.95 -20.46
N ILE A 121 -6.68 -11.95 -19.99
CA ILE A 121 -7.66 -11.80 -18.91
C ILE A 121 -6.93 -11.41 -17.61
N LEU A 122 -5.85 -12.12 -17.27
CA LEU A 122 -5.05 -11.82 -16.08
C LEU A 122 -4.45 -10.42 -16.16
N PHE A 123 -3.97 -9.99 -17.32
CA PHE A 123 -3.46 -8.64 -17.53
C PHE A 123 -4.54 -7.59 -17.30
N SER A 124 -5.75 -7.83 -17.82
CA SER A 124 -6.90 -6.95 -17.60
C SER A 124 -7.26 -6.85 -16.11
N VAL A 125 -7.26 -7.98 -15.37
CA VAL A 125 -7.49 -7.98 -13.92
C VAL A 125 -6.39 -7.22 -13.19
N GLY A 126 -5.13 -7.44 -13.56
CA GLY A 126 -3.99 -6.73 -13.00
C GLY A 126 -4.10 -5.22 -13.20
N LEU A 127 -4.50 -4.77 -14.39
CA LEU A 127 -4.71 -3.37 -14.70
C LEU A 127 -5.85 -2.75 -13.87
N ILE A 128 -6.95 -3.48 -13.66
CA ILE A 128 -8.05 -3.03 -12.80
C ILE A 128 -7.58 -2.90 -11.35
N VAL A 129 -6.81 -3.88 -10.84
CA VAL A 129 -6.26 -3.85 -9.48
C VAL A 129 -5.27 -2.69 -9.33
N LEU A 130 -4.40 -2.48 -10.32
CA LEU A 130 -3.44 -1.39 -10.36
C LEU A 130 -4.15 -0.03 -10.36
N TRP A 131 -5.10 0.16 -11.27
CA TRP A 131 -5.89 1.39 -11.37
C TRP A 131 -6.59 1.71 -10.05
N ARG A 132 -7.25 0.70 -9.44
CA ARG A 132 -7.89 0.84 -8.13
C ARG A 132 -6.87 1.17 -7.04
N ALA A 133 -5.72 0.51 -7.02
CA ALA A 133 -4.67 0.79 -6.04
C ALA A 133 -4.09 2.21 -6.15
N PHE A 134 -4.05 2.79 -7.36
CA PHE A 134 -3.65 4.18 -7.59
C PHE A 134 -4.71 5.18 -7.17
N VAL A 135 -5.98 4.94 -7.53
CA VAL A 135 -7.11 5.81 -7.14
C VAL A 135 -7.30 5.78 -5.61
N ASP A 136 -7.13 4.61 -4.99
CA ASP A 136 -7.20 4.44 -3.55
C ASP A 136 -5.89 4.89 -2.89
N ALA A 137 -5.69 6.22 -2.85
CA ALA A 137 -4.60 6.93 -2.18
C ALA A 137 -4.45 6.54 -0.68
N ALA A 138 -5.44 5.87 -0.09
CA ALA A 138 -5.42 5.32 1.26
C ALA A 138 -4.49 4.09 1.46
N SER A 139 -4.24 3.28 0.42
CA SER A 139 -3.48 2.02 0.54
C SER A 139 -1.99 2.18 0.94
N GLN A 140 -1.40 3.37 0.79
CA GLN A 140 -0.02 3.66 1.26
C GLN A 140 0.11 3.83 2.78
N GLN A 141 -0.99 4.06 3.50
CA GLN A 141 -0.92 4.23 4.96
C GLN A 141 -0.61 2.92 5.69
N ALA A 142 -0.97 1.77 5.11
CA ALA A 142 -0.73 0.45 5.69
C ALA A 142 0.77 0.09 5.75
N SER A 143 1.53 0.37 4.67
CA SER A 143 2.98 0.18 4.67
C SER A 143 3.68 1.14 5.64
N ALA A 144 3.24 2.40 5.71
CA ALA A 144 3.77 3.38 6.65
C ALA A 144 3.48 3.01 8.12
N ARG A 145 2.36 2.32 8.42
CA ARG A 145 2.06 1.80 9.77
C ARG A 145 2.91 0.59 10.12
N PHE A 146 3.00 -0.40 9.22
CA PHE A 146 3.81 -1.61 9.45
C PHE A 146 5.29 -1.28 9.68
N TRP A 147 5.88 -0.39 8.87
CA TRP A 147 7.25 0.08 9.10
C TRP A 147 7.40 0.93 10.36
N ARG A 148 6.36 1.68 10.76
CA ARG A 148 6.36 2.41 12.04
C ARG A 148 6.37 1.45 13.23
N GLU A 149 5.64 0.35 13.17
CA GLU A 149 5.61 -0.66 14.25
C GLU A 149 6.92 -1.43 14.34
N LEU A 150 7.52 -1.83 13.22
CA LEU A 150 8.84 -2.46 13.21
C LEU A 150 9.96 -1.53 13.67
N LYS A 151 9.83 -0.22 13.41
CA LYS A 151 10.80 0.78 13.81
C LYS A 151 10.52 1.40 15.18
N ALA A 152 9.40 1.04 15.82
CA ALA A 152 9.08 1.49 17.15
C ALA A 152 10.10 0.85 18.12
N PRO A 153 10.80 1.64 18.94
CA PRO A 153 11.69 1.08 19.95
C PRO A 153 10.88 0.21 20.92
N PRO A 154 11.46 -0.88 21.47
CA PRO A 154 10.77 -1.67 22.49
C PRO A 154 10.38 -0.73 23.64
N VAL A 155 9.07 -0.62 23.91
CA VAL A 155 8.54 0.20 24.99
C VAL A 155 9.14 -0.32 26.31
N SER A 156 10.14 0.41 26.81
CA SER A 156 10.74 0.16 28.11
C SER A 156 9.65 0.35 29.17
N ARG A 157 9.12 -0.76 29.68
CA ARG A 157 8.16 -0.77 30.78
C ARG A 157 8.87 -0.17 31.99
N LYS A 158 8.60 1.10 32.32
CA LYS A 158 9.11 1.72 33.55
C LYS A 158 8.68 0.85 34.75
N LYS A 159 9.65 0.52 35.60
CA LYS A 159 9.50 -0.38 36.74
C LYS A 159 8.59 0.28 37.78
N SER A 160 7.62 -0.47 38.31
CA SER A 160 6.52 -0.02 39.19
C SER A 160 6.92 0.54 40.56
N ASN A 161 8.19 0.93 40.74
CA ASN A 161 8.69 1.42 42.03
C ASN A 161 8.38 2.91 42.24
N ASP A 162 8.08 3.67 41.19
CA ASP A 162 7.70 5.09 41.28
C ASP A 162 6.33 5.30 41.98
N LEU A 163 5.52 4.25 42.14
CA LEU A 163 4.23 4.27 42.86
C LEU A 163 4.35 3.93 44.35
N LEU A 164 5.50 3.41 44.80
CA LEU A 164 5.74 3.06 46.21
C LEU A 164 6.34 4.21 47.03
N ASP A 165 6.78 5.28 46.37
CA ASP A 165 7.29 6.49 47.02
C ASP A 165 6.20 7.57 47.22
N TYR A 166 4.94 7.27 46.87
CA TYR A 166 3.83 8.17 47.13
C TYR A 166 3.45 8.16 48.62
N VAL A 167 4.08 9.05 49.38
CA VAL A 167 3.68 9.38 50.75
C VAL A 167 2.59 10.45 50.67
N PRO A 168 1.32 10.16 51.03
CA PRO A 168 0.27 11.16 51.03
C PRO A 168 0.60 12.26 52.07
N PRO A 169 0.34 13.54 51.77
CA PRO A 169 0.63 14.63 52.71
C PRO A 169 -0.24 14.51 53.97
N GLU A 170 0.34 14.80 55.13
CA GLU A 170 -0.39 14.78 56.40
C GLU A 170 -1.50 15.85 56.43
N PRO A 171 -2.70 15.51 56.93
CA PRO A 171 -3.82 16.45 56.98
C PRO A 171 -3.53 17.56 57.98
N THR A 172 -3.56 18.81 57.51
CA THR A 172 -3.29 19.99 58.34
C THR A 172 -4.61 20.68 58.72
N ILE A 173 -4.79 20.98 60.02
CA ILE A 173 -5.96 21.72 60.51
C ILE A 173 -5.66 23.22 60.42
N ARG A 174 -6.50 23.98 59.72
CA ARG A 174 -6.43 25.45 59.69
C ARG A 174 -7.79 26.02 60.13
N ASN A 175 -7.78 26.87 61.16
CA ASN A 175 -8.97 27.53 61.72
C ASN A 175 -10.14 26.58 62.01
N GLY A 176 -9.86 25.43 62.64
CA GLY A 176 -10.90 24.46 63.04
C GLY A 176 -11.51 23.63 61.92
N THR A 177 -11.00 23.73 60.68
CA THR A 177 -11.44 22.93 59.53
C THR A 177 -10.30 22.03 59.05
N LEU A 178 -10.61 20.76 58.78
CA LEU A 178 -9.68 19.78 58.22
C LEU A 178 -9.44 20.10 56.73
N VAL A 179 -8.22 20.49 56.37
CA VAL A 179 -7.85 20.77 54.98
C VAL A 179 -7.01 19.61 54.47
N VAL A 180 -7.61 18.76 53.62
CA VAL A 180 -6.89 17.68 52.94
C VAL A 180 -6.37 18.23 51.61
N GLY A 181 -5.07 18.04 51.34
CA GLY A 181 -4.34 18.68 50.26
C GLY A 181 -4.90 18.42 48.86
N MET A 182 -5.68 19.37 48.36
CA MET A 182 -5.94 19.56 46.92
C MET A 182 -6.10 21.05 46.54
N ALA A 183 -5.96 21.99 47.49
CA ALA A 183 -6.27 23.40 47.28
C ALA A 183 -5.06 24.37 47.40
N ALA A 184 -3.82 23.87 47.49
CA ALA A 184 -2.64 24.71 47.75
C ALA A 184 -1.65 24.84 46.57
N GLN A 185 -2.05 24.58 45.32
CA GLN A 185 -1.16 24.66 44.17
C GLN A 185 -1.67 25.66 43.10
N SER A 186 -1.75 26.94 43.46
CA SER A 186 -1.76 28.03 42.48
C SER A 186 -0.31 28.34 42.07
N ALA A 187 0.28 27.50 41.21
CA ALA A 187 1.50 27.82 40.47
C ALA A 187 1.62 26.85 39.29
N GLN A 188 1.43 27.39 38.09
CA GLN A 188 1.54 26.74 36.79
C GLN A 188 2.99 26.31 36.52
N PRO A 189 3.26 25.04 36.14
CA PRO A 189 4.37 24.71 35.29
C PRO A 189 3.85 24.37 33.88
N ASP A 190 4.52 24.95 32.89
CA ASP A 190 4.36 24.75 31.46
C ASP A 190 4.43 23.24 31.10
N ILE A 191 3.27 22.62 30.92
CA ILE A 191 3.13 21.30 30.32
C ILE A 191 2.66 21.54 28.89
N GLY A 192 3.61 21.48 27.96
CA GLY A 192 3.38 21.50 26.53
C GLY A 192 2.32 20.47 26.14
N SER A 193 1.18 20.98 25.70
CA SER A 193 0.01 20.24 25.27
C SER A 193 0.19 19.72 23.84
N ASP A 194 0.95 18.65 23.66
CA ASP A 194 0.98 17.90 22.40
C ASP A 194 0.16 16.62 22.50
N ILE A 195 -1.16 16.77 22.68
CA ILE A 195 -2.14 15.70 22.42
C ILE A 195 -3.30 16.32 21.61
N ILE A 196 -3.32 15.92 20.33
CA ILE A 196 -4.42 15.97 19.36
C ILE A 196 -4.75 17.38 18.83
N SER A 197 -3.99 17.83 17.83
CA SER A 197 -4.54 18.77 16.85
C SER A 197 -5.65 18.08 16.03
N PRO A 198 -6.80 18.71 15.80
CA PRO A 198 -7.75 18.27 14.80
C PRO A 198 -7.11 18.29 13.41
N VAL A 199 -7.29 17.22 12.64
CA VAL A 199 -6.88 17.15 11.22
C VAL A 199 -7.67 18.21 10.43
N PRO A 200 -7.01 19.10 9.67
CA PRO A 200 -7.71 20.03 8.78
C PRO A 200 -8.42 19.27 7.65
N LEU A 201 -9.71 19.53 7.48
CA LEU A 201 -10.45 19.12 6.27
C LEU A 201 -10.03 20.03 5.10
N PRO A 202 -9.87 19.50 3.87
CA PRO A 202 -9.55 20.33 2.72
C PRO A 202 -10.84 20.94 2.15
N GLY A 203 -10.92 22.28 2.15
CA GLY A 203 -11.90 23.04 1.38
C GLY A 203 -12.62 24.12 2.18
N ASP A 204 -12.07 25.33 2.17
CA ASP A 204 -12.82 26.58 2.03
C ASP A 204 -11.81 27.71 1.72
N ASP A 205 -11.53 27.94 0.45
CA ASP A 205 -10.88 29.13 -0.07
C ASP A 205 -11.89 30.29 -0.13
N GLY A 206 -12.37 30.69 1.05
CA GLY A 206 -13.15 31.91 1.27
C GLY A 206 -12.23 33.06 1.67
N VAL A 207 -11.69 33.77 0.68
CA VAL A 207 -11.06 35.07 0.86
C VAL A 207 -12.17 36.09 1.12
N ASP A 208 -12.24 36.57 2.36
CA ASP A 208 -13.09 37.69 2.78
C ASP A 208 -12.16 38.85 3.14
N ASP A 209 -12.04 39.83 2.24
CA ASP A 209 -11.41 41.11 2.53
C ASP A 209 -12.50 42.19 2.54
N SER A 210 -12.95 42.46 3.75
CA SER A 210 -13.69 43.64 4.16
C SER A 210 -12.94 44.92 3.79
N ASN A 211 -13.57 45.83 3.04
CA ASN A 211 -13.36 47.25 3.25
C ASN A 211 -14.45 48.17 2.67
N ALA A 212 -14.62 49.29 3.37
CA ALA A 212 -15.24 50.56 2.95
C ALA A 212 -16.77 50.75 3.14
N GLU A 213 -17.09 51.18 4.35
CA GLU A 213 -17.92 52.35 4.68
C GLU A 213 -18.42 53.24 3.53
N GLY A 214 -19.68 53.67 3.64
CA GLY A 214 -20.09 55.02 3.24
C GLY A 214 -21.35 55.12 2.37
N THR A 215 -22.54 55.00 2.96
CA THR A 215 -23.74 55.69 2.46
C THR A 215 -23.53 57.20 2.63
N PRO A 216 -23.90 58.08 1.68
CA PRO A 216 -25.26 58.63 1.76
C PRO A 216 -25.89 59.17 0.43
N GLN A 217 -27.23 59.28 0.45
CA GLN A 217 -28.09 60.25 -0.26
C GLN A 217 -28.50 60.03 -1.73
N ASP A 218 -29.76 59.60 -1.89
CA ASP A 218 -30.89 60.30 -2.54
C ASP A 218 -30.61 61.35 -3.64
N LYS A 219 -31.11 61.08 -4.86
CA LYS A 219 -31.76 62.07 -5.75
C LYS A 219 -32.59 61.38 -6.86
N PRO A 220 -33.75 61.93 -7.25
CA PRO A 220 -34.63 61.39 -8.31
C PRO A 220 -34.51 62.13 -9.67
N VAL A 221 -35.12 61.53 -10.72
CA VAL A 221 -35.44 62.09 -12.07
C VAL A 221 -34.20 62.16 -13.00
N GLU A 222 -34.15 61.68 -14.25
CA GLU A 222 -34.91 61.93 -15.49
C GLU A 222 -34.39 60.89 -16.53
N GLY A 223 -35.18 60.25 -17.41
CA GLY A 223 -35.56 60.81 -18.70
C GLY A 223 -34.69 60.25 -19.86
N THR A 224 -35.38 59.73 -20.89
CA THR A 224 -34.93 59.24 -22.22
C THR A 224 -34.35 57.83 -22.36
#